data_AF-A0A7L0Y8G7-F1
#
_entry.id   AF-A0A7L0Y8G7-F1
#
_cell.length_a   1.000
_cell.length_b   1.000
_cell.length_c   1.000
_cell.angle_alpha   90.00
_cell.angle_beta   90.00
_cell.angle_gamma   90.00
#
_symmetry.space_group_name_H-M   'P 1'
#
loop_
_entity.id
_entity.type
_entity.pdbx_description
1 polymer ?
#
loop_
_entity_poly.entity_id
_entity_poly.type
_entity_poly.pdbx_seq_one_letter_code
_entity_poly.pdbx_strand_id
1 'polypeptide(L)'
;LISGADAVEAQCKRFEVRASDSGKVLFSADEDEIVIGADRLKVTGTEGAVFGHSVETPHIRAEPSQDLKLESPTRSLVMEAPRGVQVNAAAGDLKATCRKELHLQSTEGEIFLNADTIRLGNLPVGSFSSSSSFSSSSSSSSAPRQTIYELCACPNGKLYLSPAGAGSTCQSSSNICLWS
;
A
#
# COMPACT_ATOMS: atom_id res chain seq x y z
N LEU A 1 14.57 -51.07 3.86
CA LEU A 1 15.13 -50.10 2.90
C LEU A 1 15.30 -50.84 1.60
N ILE A 2 14.59 -50.43 0.55
CA ILE A 2 14.64 -51.02 -0.79
C ILE A 2 15.34 -49.97 -1.65
N SER A 3 16.53 -50.28 -2.17
CA SER A 3 17.25 -49.41 -3.11
C SER A 3 17.14 -50.00 -4.52
N GLY A 4 16.40 -49.32 -5.39
CA GLY A 4 16.40 -49.58 -6.83
C GLY A 4 17.44 -48.73 -7.55
N ALA A 5 17.58 -48.93 -8.86
CA ALA A 5 18.46 -48.11 -9.70
C ALA A 5 18.04 -46.62 -9.70
N ASP A 6 16.74 -46.35 -9.52
CA ASP A 6 16.15 -45.01 -9.69
C ASP A 6 15.57 -44.40 -8.40
N ALA A 7 15.35 -45.20 -7.35
CA ALA A 7 14.67 -44.73 -6.14
C ALA A 7 15.13 -45.49 -4.89
N VAL A 8 15.04 -44.81 -3.75
CA VAL A 8 15.23 -45.40 -2.42
C VAL A 8 13.92 -45.30 -1.65
N GLU A 9 13.40 -46.44 -1.23
CA GLU A 9 12.20 -46.54 -0.40
C GLU A 9 12.57 -47.03 1.01
N ALA A 10 12.13 -46.31 2.04
CA ALA A 10 12.39 -46.63 3.43
C ALA A 10 11.11 -46.55 4.26
N GLN A 11 10.73 -47.68 4.86
CA GLN A 11 9.69 -47.74 5.88
C GLN A 11 10.38 -47.80 7.26
N CYS A 12 10.27 -46.72 8.02
CA CYS A 12 10.92 -46.58 9.32
C CYS A 12 10.16 -45.56 10.17
N LYS A 13 10.40 -45.56 11.48
CA LYS A 13 9.80 -44.58 12.41
C LYS A 13 10.38 -43.18 12.24
N ARG A 14 11.62 -43.09 11.76
CA ARG A 14 12.35 -41.84 11.54
C ARG A 14 13.36 -42.05 10.43
N PHE A 15 13.32 -41.16 9.43
CA PHE A 15 14.25 -41.12 8.31
C PHE A 15 15.10 -39.86 8.40
N GLU A 16 16.41 -39.98 8.20
CA GLU A 16 17.34 -38.84 8.22
C GLU A 16 18.34 -38.92 7.07
N VAL A 17 18.57 -37.78 6.43
CA VAL A 17 19.69 -37.55 5.51
C VAL A 17 20.67 -36.64 6.20
N ARG A 18 21.93 -37.07 6.35
CA ARG A 18 23.00 -36.32 7.01
C ARG A 18 24.08 -35.94 6.01
N ALA A 19 24.63 -34.74 6.17
CA ALA A 19 25.82 -34.32 5.45
C ALA A 19 27.00 -35.22 5.87
N SER A 20 27.72 -35.76 4.89
CA SER A 20 28.81 -36.73 5.13
C SER A 20 30.01 -36.12 5.85
N ASP A 21 30.22 -34.82 5.71
CA ASP A 21 31.37 -34.07 6.22
C ASP A 21 31.17 -33.58 7.66
N SER A 22 29.99 -33.08 7.98
CA SER A 22 29.66 -32.40 9.24
C SER A 22 28.74 -33.22 10.14
N GLY A 23 28.12 -34.27 9.61
CA GLY A 23 27.08 -35.05 10.31
C GLY A 23 25.77 -34.27 10.54
N LYS A 24 25.67 -33.03 10.05
CA LYS A 24 24.48 -32.17 10.14
C LYS A 24 23.31 -32.84 9.44
N VAL A 25 22.15 -32.87 10.09
CA VAL A 25 20.91 -33.35 9.47
C VAL A 25 20.47 -32.34 8.41
N LEU A 26 20.37 -32.79 7.17
CA LEU A 26 19.90 -32.00 6.02
C LEU A 26 18.40 -32.16 5.82
N PHE A 27 17.87 -33.34 6.12
CA PHE A 27 16.47 -33.68 6.04
C PHE A 27 16.16 -34.71 7.12
N SER A 28 15.09 -34.52 7.88
CA SER A 28 14.51 -35.56 8.72
C SER A 28 13.00 -35.59 8.58
N ALA A 29 12.44 -36.78 8.63
CA ALA A 29 10.99 -36.99 8.66
C ALA A 29 10.66 -38.09 9.67
N ASP A 30 9.70 -37.81 10.54
CA ASP A 30 9.07 -38.78 11.43
C ASP A 30 7.53 -38.61 11.39
N GLU A 31 6.83 -39.15 12.39
CA GLU A 31 5.36 -39.10 12.44
C GLU A 31 4.81 -37.71 12.77
N ASP A 32 5.62 -36.85 13.39
CA ASP A 32 5.18 -35.54 13.88
C ASP A 32 5.56 -34.42 12.90
N GLU A 33 6.77 -34.47 12.35
CA GLU A 33 7.29 -33.36 11.53
C GLU A 33 8.26 -33.76 10.43
N ILE A 34 8.47 -32.81 9.50
CA ILE A 34 9.53 -32.83 8.51
C ILE A 34 10.42 -31.61 8.75
N VAL A 35 11.71 -31.85 8.99
CA VAL A 35 12.71 -30.80 9.21
C VAL A 35 13.67 -30.77 8.03
N ILE A 36 13.87 -29.57 7.47
CA ILE A 36 14.85 -29.33 6.41
C ILE A 36 15.96 -28.46 6.99
N GLY A 37 17.14 -29.06 7.20
CA GLY A 37 18.31 -28.41 7.78
C GLY A 37 19.31 -27.85 6.76
N ALA A 38 18.96 -27.83 5.48
CA ALA A 38 19.79 -27.28 4.42
C ALA A 38 19.93 -25.75 4.54
N ASP A 39 21.11 -25.20 4.21
CA ASP A 39 21.35 -23.75 4.26
C ASP A 39 20.53 -22.99 3.20
N ARG A 40 20.13 -23.67 2.12
CA ARG A 40 19.29 -23.11 1.06
C ARG A 40 18.27 -24.12 0.57
N LEU A 41 16.98 -23.80 0.74
CA LEU A 41 15.88 -24.51 0.11
C LEU A 41 15.38 -23.72 -1.10
N LYS A 42 15.42 -24.33 -2.29
CA LYS A 42 14.90 -23.72 -3.52
C LYS A 42 13.66 -24.47 -3.98
N VAL A 43 12.54 -23.76 -4.10
CA VAL A 43 11.31 -24.29 -4.67
C VAL A 43 11.22 -23.83 -6.13
N THR A 44 11.31 -24.77 -7.07
CA THR A 44 11.33 -24.48 -8.52
C THR A 44 10.04 -24.87 -9.24
N GLY A 45 9.03 -25.37 -8.51
CA GLY A 45 7.72 -25.64 -9.09
C GLY A 45 7.10 -24.36 -9.66
N THR A 46 6.40 -24.46 -10.79
CA THR A 46 5.78 -23.30 -11.46
C THR A 46 4.75 -22.61 -10.56
N GLU A 47 4.07 -23.36 -9.70
CA GLU A 47 3.09 -22.87 -8.73
C GLU A 47 3.73 -22.44 -7.40
N GLY A 48 5.06 -22.54 -7.26
CA GLY A 48 5.77 -22.23 -6.03
C GLY A 48 5.45 -23.20 -4.89
N ALA A 49 5.29 -22.65 -3.68
CA ALA A 49 4.91 -23.39 -2.48
C ALA A 49 3.65 -22.77 -1.86
N VAL A 50 2.76 -23.63 -1.36
CA VAL A 50 1.57 -23.21 -0.61
C VAL A 50 1.80 -23.52 0.86
N PHE A 51 1.72 -22.48 1.69
CA PHE A 51 1.77 -22.61 3.14
C PHE A 51 0.35 -22.49 3.69
N GLY A 52 -0.18 -23.59 4.23
CA GLY A 52 -1.54 -23.61 4.81
C GLY A 52 -1.66 -22.90 6.17
N HIS A 53 -0.52 -22.55 6.76
CA HIS A 53 -0.40 -21.93 8.08
C HIS A 53 0.62 -20.78 8.03
N SER A 54 0.98 -20.25 9.20
CA SER A 54 1.96 -19.17 9.34
C SER A 54 3.35 -19.60 8.90
N VAL A 55 4.05 -18.66 8.25
CA VAL A 55 5.48 -18.76 7.95
C VAL A 55 6.18 -17.71 8.79
N GLU A 56 7.12 -18.15 9.63
CA GLU A 56 8.00 -17.26 10.38
C GLU A 56 9.33 -17.14 9.65
N THR A 57 9.74 -15.91 9.34
CA THR A 57 11.02 -15.63 8.70
C THR A 57 11.55 -14.28 9.17
N PRO A 58 12.87 -14.16 9.44
CA PRO A 58 13.47 -12.89 9.83
C PRO A 58 13.56 -11.91 8.65
N HIS A 59 13.55 -12.40 7.41
CA HIS A 59 13.74 -11.54 6.25
C HIS A 59 13.05 -12.09 4.99
N ILE A 60 12.40 -11.21 4.25
CA ILE A 60 11.78 -11.50 2.95
C ILE A 60 12.36 -10.52 1.95
N ARG A 61 12.91 -11.05 0.84
CA ARG A 61 13.53 -10.26 -0.22
C ARG A 61 13.28 -10.93 -1.56
N ALA A 62 13.12 -10.14 -2.62
CA ALA A 62 13.13 -10.64 -3.99
C ALA A 62 14.56 -10.86 -4.51
N GLU A 63 14.66 -11.63 -5.60
CA GLU A 63 15.89 -11.78 -6.36
C GLU A 63 16.34 -10.45 -6.97
N PRO A 64 17.64 -10.27 -7.27
CA PRO A 64 18.14 -9.08 -7.94
C PRO A 64 17.36 -8.78 -9.23
N SER A 65 16.99 -7.52 -9.42
CA SER A 65 16.22 -7.04 -10.58
C SER A 65 14.80 -7.62 -10.71
N GLN A 66 14.28 -8.26 -9.65
CA GLN A 66 12.89 -8.68 -9.57
C GLN A 66 12.15 -7.93 -8.46
N ASP A 67 10.85 -7.73 -8.65
CA ASP A 67 10.00 -7.09 -7.66
C ASP A 67 9.60 -8.10 -6.57
N LEU A 68 9.65 -7.68 -5.31
CA LEU A 68 8.95 -8.38 -4.23
C LEU A 68 7.47 -7.99 -4.30
N LYS A 69 6.60 -8.92 -4.68
CA LYS A 69 5.15 -8.71 -4.76
C LYS A 69 4.44 -9.44 -3.63
N LEU A 70 3.68 -8.70 -2.84
CA LEU A 70 2.74 -9.24 -1.86
C LEU A 70 1.33 -8.90 -2.36
N GLU A 71 0.56 -9.91 -2.74
CA GLU A 71 -0.78 -9.73 -3.32
C GLU A 71 -1.84 -10.59 -2.64
N SER A 72 -3.07 -10.06 -2.57
CA SER A 72 -4.26 -10.80 -2.16
C SER A 72 -5.37 -10.55 -3.18
N PRO A 73 -5.41 -11.34 -4.28
CA PRO A 73 -6.30 -11.06 -5.41
C PRO A 73 -7.79 -11.11 -5.08
N THR A 74 -8.17 -11.92 -4.09
CA THR A 74 -9.57 -12.23 -3.78
C THR A 74 -10.07 -11.65 -2.47
N ARG A 75 -9.17 -11.19 -1.60
CA ARG A 75 -9.53 -10.73 -0.24
C ARG A 75 -8.71 -9.51 0.13
N SER A 76 -8.04 -9.55 1.28
CA SER A 76 -7.27 -8.47 1.86
C SER A 76 -5.84 -8.92 2.10
N LEU A 77 -4.92 -7.97 2.03
CA LEU A 77 -3.57 -8.07 2.58
C LEU A 77 -3.51 -7.17 3.81
N VAL A 78 -3.12 -7.72 4.96
CA VAL A 78 -3.03 -7.00 6.24
C VAL A 78 -1.61 -7.10 6.76
N MET A 79 -1.05 -5.97 7.18
CA MET A 79 0.26 -5.90 7.80
C MET A 79 0.11 -5.29 9.19
N GLU A 80 0.37 -6.08 10.22
CA GLU A 80 0.24 -5.68 11.63
C GLU A 80 1.57 -5.91 12.34
N ALA A 81 1.97 -4.94 13.15
CA ALA A 81 3.23 -5.01 13.90
C ALA A 81 3.06 -4.33 15.26
N PRO A 82 3.34 -5.01 16.39
CA PRO A 82 3.20 -4.44 17.73
C PRO A 82 4.03 -3.17 17.98
N ARG A 83 5.16 -3.05 17.29
CA ARG A 83 6.07 -1.89 17.36
C ARG A 83 5.85 -0.88 16.24
N GLY A 84 4.88 -1.11 15.36
CA GLY A 84 4.61 -0.29 14.19
C GLY A 84 5.25 -0.82 12.90
N VAL A 85 4.78 -0.27 11.79
CA VAL A 85 5.21 -0.60 10.42
C VAL A 85 5.90 0.62 9.82
N GLN A 86 7.13 0.45 9.31
CA GLN A 86 7.84 1.50 8.58
C GLN A 86 7.96 1.10 7.11
N VAL A 87 7.45 1.95 6.22
CA VAL A 87 7.62 1.80 4.77
C VAL A 87 8.59 2.86 4.30
N ASN A 88 9.70 2.44 3.70
CA ASN A 88 10.75 3.34 3.22
C ASN A 88 11.16 2.98 1.79
N ALA A 89 11.25 3.98 0.92
CA ALA A 89 11.75 3.86 -0.44
C ALA A 89 13.08 4.64 -0.53
N ALA A 90 14.20 3.97 -0.24
CA ALA A 90 15.53 4.59 -0.25
C ALA A 90 15.93 5.13 -1.64
N ALA A 91 15.38 4.55 -2.70
CA ALA A 91 15.45 5.03 -4.07
C ALA A 91 14.11 4.77 -4.75
N GLY A 92 13.67 5.71 -5.59
CA GLY A 92 12.38 5.64 -6.29
C GLY A 92 11.24 6.31 -5.52
N ASP A 93 10.00 5.99 -5.91
CA ASP A 93 8.77 6.56 -5.36
C ASP A 93 7.98 5.56 -4.51
N LEU A 94 7.32 6.06 -3.48
CA LEU A 94 6.26 5.34 -2.78
C LEU A 94 4.92 5.74 -3.38
N LYS A 95 4.28 4.83 -4.09
CA LYS A 95 2.98 5.06 -4.73
C LYS A 95 1.89 4.21 -4.09
N ALA A 96 0.90 4.87 -3.49
CA ALA A 96 -0.33 4.24 -3.02
C ALA A 96 -1.50 4.62 -3.96
N THR A 97 -2.18 3.63 -4.53
CA THR A 97 -3.36 3.83 -5.37
C THR A 97 -4.53 3.02 -4.84
N CYS A 98 -5.71 3.63 -4.83
CA CYS A 98 -6.96 2.99 -4.43
C CYS A 98 -8.02 3.20 -5.52
N ARG A 99 -8.89 2.22 -5.74
CA ARG A 99 -10.01 2.35 -6.68
C ARG A 99 -11.19 3.14 -6.12
N LYS A 100 -11.42 3.03 -4.80
CA LYS A 100 -12.55 3.66 -4.11
C LYS A 100 -12.05 4.67 -3.09
N GLU A 101 -11.51 4.16 -1.99
CA GLU A 101 -11.18 4.98 -0.83
C GLU A 101 -9.80 4.62 -0.29
N LEU A 102 -9.07 5.64 0.18
CA LEU A 102 -7.83 5.53 0.93
C LEU A 102 -8.09 6.15 2.29
N HIS A 103 -8.03 5.36 3.36
CA HIS A 103 -8.24 5.84 4.72
C HIS A 103 -6.87 6.02 5.39
N LEU A 104 -6.55 7.26 5.76
CA LEU A 104 -5.40 7.60 6.60
C LEU A 104 -5.95 8.15 7.91
N GLN A 105 -5.75 7.41 9.00
CA GLN A 105 -6.32 7.75 10.30
C GLN A 105 -5.28 7.60 11.40
N SER A 106 -5.21 8.59 12.28
CA SER A 106 -4.49 8.53 13.55
C SER A 106 -5.51 8.64 14.68
N THR A 107 -5.44 7.76 15.69
CA THR A 107 -6.40 7.71 16.80
C THR A 107 -6.02 8.63 17.96
N GLU A 108 -4.72 8.82 18.19
CA GLU A 108 -4.19 9.59 19.32
C GLU A 108 -3.20 10.68 18.91
N GLY A 109 -2.78 10.70 17.64
CA GLY A 109 -1.74 11.59 17.15
C GLY A 109 -2.17 12.42 15.94
N GLU A 110 -1.17 12.86 15.19
CA GLU A 110 -1.36 13.66 13.98
C GLU A 110 -0.92 12.90 12.72
N ILE A 111 -1.39 13.38 11.57
CA ILE A 111 -0.89 12.95 10.27
C ILE A 111 0.06 14.04 9.78
N PHE A 112 1.36 13.78 9.86
CA PHE A 112 2.39 14.73 9.47
C PHE A 112 2.78 14.54 8.00
N LEU A 113 2.46 15.52 7.15
CA LEU A 113 2.83 15.54 5.74
C LEU A 113 3.90 16.62 5.53
N ASN A 114 5.16 16.21 5.43
CA ASN A 114 6.29 17.12 5.23
C ASN A 114 6.97 16.85 3.89
N ALA A 115 6.74 17.75 2.94
CA ALA A 115 7.29 17.70 1.61
C ALA A 115 7.39 19.12 1.02
N ASP A 116 8.30 19.32 0.06
CA ASP A 116 8.43 20.58 -0.68
C ASP A 116 7.13 20.95 -1.43
N THR A 117 6.34 19.96 -1.82
CA THR A 117 5.07 20.18 -2.52
C THR A 117 4.05 19.10 -2.17
N ILE A 118 2.87 19.52 -1.72
CA ILE A 118 1.69 18.67 -1.51
C ILE A 118 0.63 19.07 -2.52
N ARG A 119 0.12 18.11 -3.30
CA ARG A 119 -0.88 18.37 -4.35
C ARG A 119 -2.20 17.67 -4.00
N LEU A 120 -3.24 18.46 -3.76
CA LEU A 120 -4.61 17.98 -3.63
C LEU A 120 -5.33 18.22 -4.96
N GLY A 121 -5.43 17.18 -5.79
CA GLY A 121 -6.08 17.25 -7.10
C GLY A 121 -7.59 17.11 -7.03
N ASN A 122 -8.29 17.51 -8.10
CA ASN A 122 -9.73 17.32 -8.29
C ASN A 122 -10.61 17.91 -7.18
N LEU A 123 -10.14 18.97 -6.51
CA LEU A 123 -10.95 19.72 -5.57
C LEU A 123 -12.09 20.43 -6.34
N PRO A 124 -13.35 20.34 -5.87
CA PRO A 124 -14.46 21.03 -6.51
C PRO A 124 -14.28 22.55 -6.39
N VAL A 125 -14.72 23.29 -7.40
CA VAL A 125 -14.68 24.75 -7.40
C VAL A 125 -16.05 25.29 -7.00
N GLY A 126 -16.10 26.12 -5.97
CA GLY A 126 -17.32 26.78 -5.51
C GLY A 126 -17.79 27.85 -6.49
N SER A 127 -19.10 27.94 -6.72
CA SER A 127 -19.69 29.00 -7.53
C SER A 127 -19.81 30.28 -6.70
N PHE A 128 -19.11 31.34 -7.10
CA PHE A 128 -19.33 32.67 -6.55
C PHE A 128 -20.54 33.32 -7.25
N SER A 129 -21.64 33.53 -6.52
CA SER A 129 -22.68 34.45 -6.98
C SER A 129 -22.22 35.87 -6.67
N SER A 130 -21.57 36.52 -7.63
CA SER A 130 -21.29 37.95 -7.56
C SER A 130 -22.60 38.73 -7.68
N SER A 131 -23.36 38.85 -6.60
CA SER A 131 -24.39 39.90 -6.51
C SER A 131 -23.72 41.23 -6.18
N SER A 132 -22.96 41.75 -7.13
CA SER A 132 -22.63 43.17 -7.22
C SER A 132 -22.24 43.49 -8.65
N SER A 133 -23.28 43.89 -9.38
CA SER A 133 -23.24 44.58 -10.66
C SER A 133 -22.08 45.57 -10.74
N PHE A 134 -21.10 45.30 -11.59
CA PHE A 134 -20.64 46.32 -12.52
C PHE A 134 -20.99 45.82 -13.92
N SER A 135 -22.01 46.46 -14.46
CA SER A 135 -22.44 46.35 -15.83
C SER A 135 -21.27 46.49 -16.79
N SER A 136 -21.12 45.50 -17.67
CA SER A 136 -21.01 45.81 -19.10
C SER A 136 -21.40 44.57 -19.89
N SER A 137 -22.53 44.74 -20.56
CA SER A 137 -22.98 44.03 -21.74
C SER A 137 -21.88 43.60 -22.70
N SER A 138 -22.11 42.43 -23.30
CA SER A 138 -21.68 41.98 -24.64
C SER A 138 -20.20 41.69 -24.90
N SER A 139 -20.03 40.68 -25.77
CA SER A 139 -18.88 40.36 -26.62
C SER A 139 -17.66 39.65 -25.99
N SER A 140 -17.59 38.35 -26.29
CA SER A 140 -16.38 37.58 -26.63
C SER A 140 -15.03 38.28 -26.41
N SER A 141 -14.42 38.06 -25.25
CA SER A 141 -12.96 38.07 -25.08
C SER A 141 -12.62 37.51 -23.72
N SER A 142 -11.86 36.40 -23.72
CA SER A 142 -11.04 35.88 -22.62
C SER A 142 -11.06 36.69 -21.32
N ALA A 143 -12.06 36.46 -20.47
CA ALA A 143 -11.96 36.82 -19.07
C ALA A 143 -10.69 36.14 -18.52
N PRO A 144 -9.81 36.85 -17.79
CA PRO A 144 -8.62 36.23 -17.25
C PRO A 144 -9.06 35.04 -16.41
N ARG A 145 -8.66 33.83 -16.82
CA ARG A 145 -8.91 32.61 -16.04
C ARG A 145 -8.32 32.89 -14.66
N GLN A 146 -9.16 33.02 -13.64
CA GLN A 146 -8.68 33.19 -12.27
C GLN A 146 -7.68 32.08 -11.97
N THR A 147 -6.43 32.47 -11.73
CA THR A 147 -5.29 31.55 -11.54
C THR A 147 -4.99 31.31 -10.06
N ILE A 148 -5.56 32.13 -9.18
CA ILE A 148 -5.34 32.08 -7.74
C ILE A 148 -6.66 31.71 -7.07
N TYR A 149 -6.60 30.73 -6.17
CA TYR A 149 -7.73 30.20 -5.43
C TYR A 149 -7.40 30.19 -3.95
N GLU A 150 -8.44 30.34 -3.13
CA GLU A 150 -8.42 30.04 -1.70
C GLU A 150 -8.87 28.59 -1.50
N LEU A 151 -8.30 27.92 -0.49
CA LEU A 151 -8.73 26.60 -0.07
C LEU A 151 -9.68 26.74 1.12
N CYS A 152 -10.91 26.28 0.94
CA CYS A 152 -11.95 26.34 1.97
C CYS A 152 -12.19 24.95 2.57
N ALA A 153 -12.32 24.90 3.90
CA ALA A 153 -12.70 23.71 4.64
C ALA A 153 -14.12 23.84 5.19
N CYS A 154 -14.99 22.91 4.83
CA CYS A 154 -16.35 22.82 5.35
C CYS A 154 -16.36 22.22 6.77
N PRO A 155 -17.38 22.47 7.60
CA PRO A 155 -17.50 21.86 8.94
C PRO A 155 -17.53 20.32 8.93
N ASN A 156 -17.87 19.70 7.80
CA ASN A 156 -17.84 18.24 7.62
C ASN A 156 -16.50 17.70 7.09
N GLY A 157 -15.47 18.54 6.98
CA GLY A 157 -14.12 18.15 6.51
C GLY A 157 -13.94 18.13 4.99
N LYS A 158 -14.98 18.41 4.19
CA LYS A 158 -14.82 18.55 2.73
C LYS A 158 -13.98 19.79 2.41
N LEU A 159 -13.09 19.64 1.43
CA LEU A 159 -12.27 20.73 0.91
C LEU A 159 -12.75 21.17 -0.47
N TYR A 160 -12.68 22.47 -0.75
CA TYR A 160 -13.03 23.01 -2.07
C TYR A 160 -12.25 24.30 -2.38
N LEU A 161 -12.18 24.66 -3.65
CA LEU A 161 -11.51 25.86 -4.15
C LEU A 161 -12.52 26.99 -4.32
N SER A 162 -12.23 28.18 -3.80
CA SER A 162 -12.97 29.41 -4.11
C SER A 162 -12.07 30.41 -4.85
N PRO A 163 -12.61 31.22 -5.79
CA PRO A 163 -11.79 32.22 -6.47
C PRO A 163 -11.24 33.25 -5.50
N ALA A 164 -9.95 33.55 -5.54
CA ALA A 164 -9.34 34.52 -4.64
C ALA A 164 -9.85 35.95 -4.95
N GLY A 165 -10.12 36.72 -3.90
CA GLY A 165 -10.61 38.10 -3.98
C GLY A 165 -9.91 39.04 -3.00
N ALA A 166 -10.41 40.26 -2.84
CA ALA A 166 -9.88 41.22 -1.86
C ALA A 166 -10.14 40.82 -0.40
N GLY A 167 -11.02 39.84 -0.17
CA GLY A 167 -11.29 39.20 1.10
C GLY A 167 -11.72 37.74 0.87
N SER A 168 -11.90 36.98 1.95
CA SER A 168 -12.20 35.56 1.82
C SER A 168 -13.53 35.32 1.09
N THR A 169 -13.48 34.41 0.12
CA THR A 169 -14.64 34.00 -0.68
C THR A 169 -15.19 32.64 -0.24
N CYS A 170 -14.71 32.10 0.88
CA CYS A 170 -15.24 30.87 1.47
C CYS A 170 -16.66 31.07 2.02
N GLN A 171 -17.58 30.18 1.66
CA GLN A 171 -18.99 30.21 2.04
C GLN A 171 -19.41 28.86 2.62
N SER A 172 -19.83 28.87 3.90
CA SER A 172 -20.32 27.66 4.57
C SER A 172 -21.63 27.12 3.98
N SER A 173 -22.43 27.97 3.31
CA SER A 173 -23.66 27.59 2.61
C SER A 173 -23.43 27.12 1.18
N SER A 174 -22.18 26.93 0.76
CA SER A 174 -21.87 26.36 -0.54
C SER A 174 -22.53 24.98 -0.67
N ASN A 175 -23.11 24.69 -1.84
CA ASN A 175 -23.70 23.39 -2.15
C ASN A 175 -22.72 22.22 -1.94
N ILE A 176 -21.41 22.49 -1.98
CA ILE A 176 -20.34 21.52 -1.73
C ILE A 176 -20.28 21.12 -0.25
N CYS A 177 -20.53 22.07 0.66
CA CYS A 177 -20.55 21.83 2.10
C CYS A 177 -21.85 21.18 2.57
N LEU A 178 -22.90 21.14 1.74
CA LEU A 178 -24.12 20.42 2.07
C LEU A 178 -23.84 18.92 2.20
N TRP A 179 -24.55 18.31 3.14
CA TRP A 179 -24.50 16.88 3.39
C TRP A 179 -25.22 16.18 2.24
N SER A 180 -24.62 15.12 1.71
CA SER A 180 -25.27 14.19 0.78
C SER A 180 -25.43 12.85 1.47
#